data_AF-A0A7S4CYU5-F1
#
_entry.id   AF-A0A7S4CYU5-F1
#
_cell.length_a   1.000
_cell.length_b   1.000
_cell.length_c   1.000
_cell.angle_alpha   90.00
_cell.angle_beta   90.00
_cell.angle_gamma   90.00
#
_symmetry.space_group_name_H-M   'P 1'
#
loop_
_entity.id
_entity.type
_entity.pdbx_description
1 polymer ?
#
loop_
_entity_poly.entity_id
_entity_poly.type
_entity_poly.pdbx_seq_one_letter_code
_entity_poly.pdbx_strand_id
1 'polypeptide(L)'
;QEQEQQRQQEKEQEIEIEKFADLFYSREEEEPTSWPLDNLDHKPQADAPPGRPAHAAFYAARAFHLFKRVPLRTLPDDMLVSDNYFNKRWSGFRRPKNVIMCLEWCPDMAAVVRSKEGLMLSEAEQQQMEEQLQQVWRLLAS
;
A
#
# COMPACT_ATOMS: atom_id res chain seq x y z
N GLN A 1 41.92 -19.94 25.03
CA GLN A 1 41.11 -20.35 23.86
C GLN A 1 39.63 -20.07 24.08
N GLU A 2 38.98 -20.56 25.14
CA GLU A 2 37.53 -20.31 25.37
C GLU A 2 37.14 -18.82 25.43
N GLN A 3 37.90 -18.00 26.16
CA GLN A 3 37.63 -16.57 26.31
C GLN A 3 37.72 -15.78 24.99
N GLU A 4 38.52 -16.28 24.05
CA GLU A 4 38.67 -15.69 22.72
C GLU A 4 37.51 -16.10 21.81
N GLN A 5 37.03 -17.34 21.95
CA GLN A 5 35.86 -17.88 21.26
C GLN A 5 34.57 -17.19 21.68
N GLN A 6 34.39 -16.90 22.97
CA GLN A 6 33.25 -16.12 23.49
C GLN A 6 33.22 -14.70 22.91
N ARG A 7 34.35 -13.98 22.91
CA ARG A 7 34.43 -12.64 22.32
C ARG A 7 34.14 -12.63 20.82
N GLN A 8 34.49 -13.69 20.10
CA GLN A 8 34.19 -13.83 18.68
C GLN A 8 32.68 -13.97 18.45
N GLN A 9 32.01 -14.82 19.24
CA GLN A 9 30.55 -15.01 19.17
C GLN A 9 29.77 -13.74 19.52
N GLU A 10 30.19 -13.00 20.54
CA GLU A 10 29.57 -11.73 20.91
C GLU A 10 29.65 -10.71 19.77
N LYS A 11 30.81 -10.58 19.12
CA LYS A 11 30.97 -9.71 17.95
C LYS A 11 30.11 -10.12 16.77
N GLU A 12 30.00 -11.42 16.50
CA GLU A 12 29.15 -11.94 15.42
C GLU A 12 27.68 -11.62 15.68
N GLN A 13 27.20 -11.81 16.92
CA GLN A 13 25.84 -11.44 17.31
C GLN A 13 25.60 -9.94 17.20
N GLU A 14 26.54 -9.11 17.63
CA GLU A 14 26.42 -7.65 17.55
C GLU A 14 26.33 -7.18 16.07
N ILE A 15 27.17 -7.74 15.19
CA ILE A 15 27.12 -7.47 13.74
C ILE A 15 25.79 -7.93 13.13
N GLU A 16 25.25 -9.08 13.54
CA GLU A 16 23.95 -9.54 13.07
C GLU A 16 22.83 -8.59 13.51
N ILE A 17 22.83 -8.16 14.77
CA ILE A 17 21.85 -7.20 15.30
C ILE A 17 21.91 -5.88 14.52
N GLU A 18 23.10 -5.34 14.25
CA GLU A 18 23.28 -4.12 13.46
C GLU A 18 22.75 -4.29 12.02
N LYS A 19 23.09 -5.40 11.36
CA LYS A 19 22.56 -5.70 10.01
C LYS A 19 21.04 -5.82 9.99
N PHE A 20 20.46 -6.46 11.00
CA PHE A 20 19.01 -6.53 11.14
C PHE A 20 18.39 -5.15 11.36
N ALA A 21 19.00 -4.31 12.19
CA ALA A 21 18.56 -2.94 12.41
C ALA A 21 18.62 -2.11 11.12
N ASP A 22 19.73 -2.18 10.38
CA ASP A 22 19.89 -1.47 9.09
C ASP A 22 18.86 -1.92 8.06
N LEU A 23 18.56 -3.22 7.96
CA LEU A 23 17.49 -3.74 7.11
C LEU A 23 16.10 -3.25 7.51
N PHE A 24 15.85 -2.98 8.80
CA PHE A 24 14.60 -2.37 9.26
C PHE A 24 14.47 -0.89 8.91
N TYR A 25 15.59 -0.19 8.71
CA TYR A 25 15.63 1.24 8.36
C TYR A 25 16.00 1.51 6.91
N SER A 26 16.27 0.48 6.11
CA SER A 26 16.61 0.63 4.70
C SER A 26 15.48 1.30 3.91
N ARG A 27 15.90 2.25 3.07
CA ARG A 27 15.08 2.99 2.11
C ARG A 27 15.53 2.76 0.67
N GLU A 28 16.43 1.81 0.48
CA GLU A 28 16.79 1.35 -0.86
C GLU A 28 15.50 0.81 -1.52
N GLU A 29 15.26 1.17 -2.78
CA GLU A 29 14.01 0.88 -3.51
C GLU A 29 12.74 1.65 -3.05
N GLU A 30 12.87 2.78 -2.33
CA GLU A 30 11.74 3.68 -1.99
C GLU A 30 11.41 4.67 -3.15
N GLU A 31 12.10 4.59 -4.28
CA GLU A 31 11.79 5.41 -5.45
C GLU A 31 10.53 4.91 -6.17
N PRO A 32 9.67 5.82 -6.67
CA PRO A 32 8.51 5.45 -7.46
C PRO A 32 8.93 4.62 -8.68
N THR A 33 8.48 3.37 -8.74
CA THR A 33 8.62 2.53 -9.93
C THR A 33 7.47 2.81 -10.89
N SER A 34 7.75 3.54 -11.96
CA SER A 34 6.77 3.75 -13.03
C SER A 34 6.37 2.42 -13.65
N TRP A 35 5.06 2.19 -13.79
CA TRP A 35 4.56 1.05 -14.54
C TRP A 35 4.46 1.38 -16.04
N PRO A 36 4.70 0.40 -16.94
CA PRO A 36 4.45 0.56 -18.38
C PRO A 36 2.98 0.87 -18.66
N LEU A 37 2.70 1.82 -19.56
CA LEU A 37 1.33 2.22 -19.90
C LEU A 37 0.47 1.05 -20.39
N ASP A 38 1.08 0.08 -21.08
CA ASP A 38 0.45 -1.15 -21.56
C ASP A 38 -0.23 -1.96 -20.43
N ASN A 39 0.16 -1.76 -19.16
CA ASN A 39 -0.51 -2.39 -18.02
C ASN A 39 -1.94 -1.86 -17.81
N LEU A 40 -2.30 -0.70 -18.37
CA LEU A 40 -3.66 -0.14 -18.31
C LEU A 40 -4.58 -0.68 -19.43
N ASP A 41 -4.03 -1.28 -20.49
CA ASP A 41 -4.85 -1.85 -21.57
C ASP A 41 -5.61 -3.10 -21.10
N HIS A 42 -5.18 -3.68 -19.98
CA HIS A 42 -5.77 -4.87 -19.39
C HIS A 42 -6.39 -4.54 -18.05
N LYS A 43 -7.49 -5.25 -17.73
CA LYS A 43 -8.10 -5.14 -16.42
C LYS A 43 -7.06 -5.48 -15.35
N PRO A 44 -6.75 -4.55 -14.43
CA PRO A 44 -5.75 -4.79 -13.42
C PRO A 44 -6.20 -5.97 -12.53
N GLN A 45 -5.33 -6.97 -12.40
CA GLN A 45 -5.61 -8.19 -11.67
C GLN A 45 -4.99 -8.10 -10.27
N ALA A 46 -5.85 -8.08 -9.25
CA ALA A 46 -5.46 -7.79 -7.87
C ALA A 46 -4.52 -8.84 -7.23
N ASP A 47 -4.58 -10.08 -7.72
CA ASP A 47 -3.92 -11.25 -7.14
C ASP A 47 -3.08 -11.97 -8.21
N ALA A 48 -1.95 -11.39 -8.61
CA ALA A 48 -0.98 -12.09 -9.45
C ALA A 48 -0.19 -13.12 -8.62
N PRO A 49 -0.04 -14.37 -9.09
CA PRO A 49 0.73 -15.39 -8.39
C PRO A 49 2.23 -15.02 -8.30
N PRO A 50 2.95 -15.50 -7.27
CA PRO A 50 4.38 -15.27 -7.12
C PRO A 50 5.15 -15.85 -8.32
N GLY A 51 5.99 -15.02 -8.96
CA GLY A 51 6.82 -15.41 -10.11
C GLY A 51 6.35 -14.91 -11.48
N ARG A 52 5.26 -14.12 -11.56
CA ARG A 52 4.91 -13.41 -12.79
C ARG A 52 5.76 -12.14 -12.95
N PRO A 53 6.23 -11.79 -14.18
CA PRO A 53 6.80 -10.48 -14.46
C PRO A 53 5.81 -9.36 -14.10
N ALA A 54 6.34 -8.21 -13.70
CA ALA A 54 5.67 -7.08 -13.04
C ALA A 54 4.55 -6.38 -13.86
N HIS A 55 3.52 -7.12 -14.25
CA HIS A 55 2.28 -6.60 -14.83
C HIS A 55 1.22 -6.32 -13.76
N ALA A 56 1.45 -6.73 -12.51
CA ALA A 56 0.62 -6.32 -11.37
C ALA A 56 1.20 -5.04 -10.77
N ALA A 57 1.05 -3.91 -11.48
CA ALA A 57 1.36 -2.59 -10.93
C ALA A 57 0.41 -2.19 -9.77
N PHE A 58 -0.58 -3.05 -9.49
CA PHE A 58 -1.68 -2.83 -8.58
C PHE A 58 -1.97 -4.10 -7.78
N TYR A 59 -2.39 -3.94 -6.53
CA TYR A 59 -2.91 -5.01 -5.68
C TYR A 59 -4.23 -4.60 -5.02
N ALA A 60 -4.98 -5.58 -4.50
CA ALA A 60 -6.26 -5.32 -3.84
C ALA A 60 -6.10 -4.33 -2.67
N ALA A 61 -6.92 -3.28 -2.60
CA ALA A 61 -6.82 -2.30 -1.52
C ALA A 61 -7.00 -2.93 -0.13
N ARG A 62 -7.81 -3.99 -0.03
CA ARG A 62 -7.97 -4.81 1.19
C ARG A 62 -6.68 -5.42 1.73
N ALA A 63 -5.65 -5.58 0.88
CA ALA A 63 -4.34 -6.08 1.24
C ALA A 63 -3.35 -4.96 1.64
N PHE A 64 -3.74 -3.69 1.54
CA PHE A 64 -2.93 -2.57 2.02
C PHE A 64 -2.83 -2.60 3.54
N HIS A 65 -1.59 -2.53 4.05
CA HIS A 65 -1.31 -2.38 5.46
C HIS A 65 0.01 -1.63 5.67
N LEU A 66 0.11 -0.91 6.78
CA LEU A 66 1.41 -0.39 7.22
C LEU A 66 2.20 -1.49 7.93
N PHE A 67 3.50 -1.25 8.11
CA PHE A 67 4.36 -2.17 8.84
C PHE A 67 3.79 -2.48 10.23
N LYS A 68 3.72 -3.78 10.57
CA LYS A 68 3.11 -4.33 11.80
C LYS A 68 1.62 -4.00 12.00
N ARG A 69 0.89 -3.49 11.00
CA ARG A 69 -0.55 -3.25 11.06
C ARG A 69 -1.33 -4.33 10.32
N VAL A 70 -2.60 -4.47 10.71
CA VAL A 70 -3.54 -5.37 10.03
C VAL A 70 -4.00 -4.72 8.72
N PRO A 71 -4.19 -5.51 7.64
CA PRO A 71 -4.76 -5.00 6.39
C PRO A 71 -6.17 -4.44 6.54
N LEU A 72 -6.50 -3.46 5.70
CA LEU A 72 -7.81 -2.80 5.65
C LEU A 72 -8.86 -3.69 4.96
N ARG A 73 -9.23 -4.81 5.59
CA ARG A 73 -10.07 -5.86 4.99
C ARG A 73 -11.48 -5.43 4.56
N THR A 74 -11.96 -4.29 5.04
CA THR A 74 -13.29 -3.75 4.74
C THR A 74 -13.35 -2.97 3.43
N LEU A 75 -12.20 -2.74 2.78
CA LEU A 75 -12.16 -2.02 1.52
C LEU A 75 -12.75 -2.84 0.36
N PRO A 76 -13.41 -2.19 -0.61
CA PRO A 76 -14.02 -2.87 -1.76
C PRO A 76 -13.03 -3.66 -2.63
N ASP A 77 -13.54 -4.68 -3.30
CA ASP A 77 -12.76 -5.61 -4.14
C ASP A 77 -12.35 -5.02 -5.51
N ASP A 78 -13.11 -4.04 -5.97
CA ASP A 78 -12.85 -3.25 -7.18
C ASP A 78 -11.82 -2.13 -6.95
N MET A 79 -11.47 -1.85 -5.70
CA MET A 79 -10.47 -0.86 -5.35
C MET A 79 -9.07 -1.48 -5.33
N LEU A 80 -8.15 -0.85 -6.04
CA LEU A 80 -6.77 -1.29 -6.17
C LEU A 80 -5.80 -0.19 -5.73
N VAL A 81 -4.64 -0.60 -5.20
CA VAL A 81 -3.56 0.30 -4.79
C VAL A 81 -2.34 0.00 -5.65
N SER A 82 -1.70 1.05 -6.15
CA SER A 82 -0.49 0.91 -6.94
C SER A 82 0.73 0.59 -6.07
N ASP A 83 1.53 -0.39 -6.48
CA ASP A 83 2.81 -0.71 -5.86
C ASP A 83 3.85 0.43 -6.02
N ASN A 84 3.58 1.42 -6.89
CA ASN A 84 4.47 2.55 -7.17
C ASN A 84 4.71 3.46 -5.95
N TYR A 85 3.67 3.67 -5.13
CA TYR A 85 3.76 4.56 -3.96
C TYR A 85 3.80 3.81 -2.63
N PHE A 86 3.39 2.54 -2.63
CA PHE A 86 3.41 1.71 -1.44
C PHE A 86 3.63 0.24 -1.81
N ASN A 87 4.89 -0.19 -1.78
CA ASN A 87 5.24 -1.58 -2.04
C ASN A 87 5.07 -2.41 -0.76
N LYS A 88 4.31 -3.50 -0.83
CA LYS A 88 4.07 -4.42 0.29
C LYS A 88 5.35 -5.08 0.84
N ARG A 89 6.45 -5.08 0.09
CA ARG A 89 7.75 -5.62 0.52
C ARG A 89 8.52 -4.69 1.45
N TRP A 90 8.15 -3.41 1.50
CA TRP A 90 8.82 -2.42 2.33
C TRP A 90 8.65 -2.72 3.83
N SER A 91 9.75 -2.76 4.58
CA SER A 91 9.83 -3.09 6.03
C SER A 91 10.13 -1.86 6.89
N GLY A 92 9.61 -1.76 8.12
CA GLY A 92 9.87 -0.61 9.00
C GLY A 92 8.77 0.48 8.97
N PHE A 93 8.85 1.41 9.92
CA PHE A 93 7.80 2.42 10.14
C PHE A 93 7.84 3.51 9.07
N ARG A 94 6.86 3.50 8.16
CA ARG A 94 6.70 4.52 7.11
C ARG A 94 5.36 5.23 7.21
N ARG A 95 5.34 6.49 6.76
CA ARG A 95 4.13 7.29 6.62
C ARG A 95 3.78 7.35 5.13
N PRO A 96 2.54 7.03 4.71
CA PRO A 96 2.09 7.33 3.36
C PRO A 96 2.26 8.82 3.05
N LYS A 97 2.53 9.17 1.79
CA LYS A 97 2.55 10.58 1.37
C LYS A 97 1.14 11.17 1.51
N ASN A 98 1.06 12.47 1.82
CA ASN A 98 -0.21 13.20 1.96
C ASN A 98 -0.96 13.40 0.62
N VAL A 99 -0.38 12.96 -0.51
CA VAL A 99 -0.99 13.07 -1.84
C VAL A 99 -1.48 11.69 -2.25
N ILE A 100 -2.80 11.55 -2.31
CA ILE A 100 -3.48 10.35 -2.80
C ILE A 100 -4.09 10.73 -4.15
N MET A 101 -3.71 10.02 -5.22
CA MET A 101 -4.35 10.15 -6.53
C MET A 101 -5.32 8.99 -6.69
N CYS A 102 -6.60 9.30 -6.87
CA CYS A 102 -7.63 8.33 -7.22
C CYS A 102 -7.83 8.37 -8.74
N LEU A 103 -7.73 7.22 -9.39
CA LEU A 103 -8.03 7.06 -10.81
C LEU A 103 -9.15 6.04 -10.97
N GLU A 104 -10.13 6.37 -11.78
CA GLU A 104 -11.15 5.43 -12.23
C GLU A 104 -10.68 4.82 -13.56
N TRP A 105 -10.68 3.50 -13.65
CA TRP A 105 -10.26 2.79 -14.85
C TRP A 105 -11.49 2.35 -15.65
N CYS A 106 -11.61 2.85 -16.88
CA CYS A 106 -12.65 2.45 -17.82
C CYS A 106 -11.99 2.06 -19.17
N PRO A 107 -11.99 0.78 -19.55
CA PRO A 107 -11.35 0.33 -20.80
C PRO A 107 -12.17 0.70 -22.03
N ASP A 108 -13.48 0.89 -21.88
CA ASP A 108 -14.38 1.22 -22.97
C ASP A 108 -14.71 2.72 -22.93
N MET A 109 -14.04 3.50 -23.79
CA MET A 109 -14.29 4.92 -23.93
C MET A 109 -15.73 5.25 -24.33
N ALA A 110 -16.47 4.32 -24.96
CA ALA A 110 -17.88 4.54 -25.30
C ALA A 110 -18.78 4.46 -24.05
N ALA A 111 -18.36 3.74 -23.01
CA ALA A 111 -19.05 3.67 -21.72
C ALA A 111 -18.76 4.88 -20.82
N VAL A 112 -17.74 5.68 -21.15
CA VAL A 112 -17.39 6.89 -20.39
C VAL A 112 -18.38 8.00 -20.70
N VAL A 113 -19.37 8.17 -19.82
CA VAL A 113 -20.29 9.32 -19.87
C VAL A 113 -19.80 10.36 -18.88
N ARG A 114 -19.48 11.56 -19.38
CA ARG A 114 -19.18 12.69 -18.48
C ARG A 114 -20.45 13.07 -17.74
N SER A 115 -20.49 12.84 -16.43
CA SER A 115 -21.58 13.34 -15.61
C SER A 115 -21.68 14.86 -15.73
N LYS A 116 -22.88 15.34 -16.04
CA LYS A 116 -23.23 16.78 -16.04
C LYS A 116 -23.94 17.19 -14.76
N GLU A 117 -24.37 16.21 -13.99
CA GLU A 117 -25.02 16.42 -12.71
C GLU A 117 -23.94 16.44 -11.64
N GLY A 118 -23.98 17.46 -10.77
CA GLY A 118 -23.16 17.43 -9.56
C GLY A 118 -23.54 16.19 -8.74
N LEU A 119 -22.56 15.57 -8.09
CA LEU A 119 -22.80 14.55 -7.05
C LEU A 119 -23.53 15.23 -5.88
N MET A 120 -24.83 15.44 -6.05
CA MET A 120 -25.72 15.89 -4.99
C MET A 120 -26.02 14.67 -4.15
N LEU A 121 -25.16 14.41 -3.17
CA LEU A 121 -25.48 13.47 -2.11
C LEU A 121 -26.77 13.95 -1.45
N SER A 122 -27.76 13.07 -1.32
CA SER A 122 -28.94 13.34 -0.52
C SER A 122 -28.55 13.65 0.93
N GLU A 123 -29.41 14.36 1.67
CA GLU A 123 -29.13 14.67 3.09
C GLU A 123 -28.83 13.41 3.91
N ALA A 124 -29.51 12.30 3.60
CA ALA A 124 -29.29 11.01 4.26
C ALA A 124 -27.89 10.44 3.95
N GLU A 125 -27.45 10.50 2.70
CA GLU A 125 -26.11 10.03 2.31
C GLU A 125 -25.00 10.92 2.89
N GLN A 126 -25.23 12.23 2.98
CA GLN A 126 -24.30 13.16 3.63
C GLN A 126 -24.15 12.84 5.12
N GLN A 127 -25.27 12.65 5.84
CA GLN A 127 -25.23 12.28 7.25
C GLN A 127 -24.52 10.95 7.47
N GLN A 128 -24.81 9.95 6.64
CA GLN A 128 -24.14 8.64 6.74
C GLN A 128 -22.63 8.77 6.49
N MET A 129 -22.22 9.55 5.49
CA MET A 129 -20.80 9.81 5.21
C MET A 129 -20.13 10.52 6.39
N GLU A 130 -20.77 11.54 6.98
CA GLU A 130 -20.25 12.26 8.15
C GLU A 130 -20.10 11.33 9.36
N GLU A 131 -21.08 10.49 9.64
CA GLU A 131 -21.00 9.51 10.73
C GLU A 131 -19.83 8.53 10.54
N GLN A 132 -19.65 8.02 9.32
CA GLN A 132 -18.53 7.15 8.97
C GLN A 132 -17.19 7.87 9.13
N LEU A 133 -17.08 9.11 8.65
CA LEU A 133 -15.87 9.93 8.82
C LEU A 133 -15.56 10.20 10.30
N GLN A 134 -16.57 10.46 11.14
CA GLN A 134 -16.39 10.61 12.58
C GLN A 134 -15.97 9.30 13.26
N GLN A 135 -16.45 8.15 12.80
CA GLN A 135 -15.97 6.85 13.29
C GLN A 135 -14.50 6.63 12.92
N VAL A 136 -14.12 6.87 11.67
CA VAL A 136 -12.72 6.79 11.22
C VAL A 136 -11.84 7.75 12.01
N TRP A 137 -12.29 9.00 12.21
CA TRP A 137 -11.55 9.99 12.99
C TRP A 137 -11.33 9.55 14.44
N ARG A 138 -12.36 9.00 15.09
CA ARG A 138 -12.25 8.45 16.45
C ARG A 138 -11.23 7.32 16.55
N LEU A 139 -11.14 6.47 15.52
CA LEU A 139 -10.17 5.38 15.45
C LEU A 139 -8.73 5.86 15.17
N LEU A 140 -8.57 7.01 14.51
CA LEU A 140 -7.25 7.59 14.21
C LEU A 140 -6.72 8.49 15.34
N ALA A 141 -7.60 9.03 16.19
CA ALA A 141 -7.27 9.95 17.28
C ALA A 141 -7.04 9.27 18.64
N SER A 142 -7.25 7.95 18.75
CA SER A 142 -6.93 7.12 19.92
C SER A 142 -5.55 6.47 19.81
#